data_AF-A0A329R958-F1
#
_entry.id   AF-A0A329R958-F1
#
_cell.length_a   1.000
_cell.length_b   1.000
_cell.length_c   1.000
_cell.angle_alpha   90.00
_cell.angle_beta   90.00
_cell.angle_gamma   90.00
#
_symmetry.space_group_name_H-M   'P 1'
#
loop_
_entity.id
_entity.type
_entity.pdbx_description
1 polymer ?
#
loop_
_entity_poly.entity_id
_entity_poly.type
_entity_poly.pdbx_seq_one_letter_code
_entity_poly.pdbx_strand_id
1 'polypeptide(L)'
;ESAAVAHEPVTWSRRPRKDDPSASSLNSSSVVDEAILKDTKKALSARSESAILKDPSDPFYPVLQKYTDVVSKNPPMGLPPDRGVRH
;
A
#
# COMPACT_ATOMS: atom_id res chain seq x y z
N GLU A 1 48.18 -17.42 -4.19
CA GLU A 1 47.48 -17.39 -2.89
C GLU A 1 46.54 -16.20 -2.92
N SER A 2 45.24 -16.43 -3.11
CA SER A 2 44.25 -15.35 -3.23
C SER A 2 43.46 -15.28 -1.94
N ALA A 3 43.64 -14.19 -1.19
CA ALA A 3 42.83 -13.86 -0.04
C ALA A 3 41.41 -13.51 -0.51
N ALA A 4 40.42 -14.30 -0.09
CA ALA A 4 39.02 -13.97 -0.29
C ALA A 4 38.61 -12.88 0.72
N VAL A 5 38.26 -11.69 0.23
CA VAL A 5 37.63 -10.65 1.05
C VAL A 5 36.19 -11.08 1.34
N ALA A 6 35.92 -11.43 2.59
CA ALA A 6 34.57 -11.76 3.03
C ALA A 6 33.74 -10.48 3.10
N HIS A 7 32.64 -10.42 2.33
CA HIS A 7 31.63 -9.38 2.48
C HIS A 7 30.59 -9.85 3.51
N GLU A 8 30.62 -9.28 4.70
CA GLU A 8 29.59 -9.51 5.72
C GLU A 8 28.25 -8.93 5.27
N PRO A 9 27.15 -9.69 5.26
CA PRO A 9 25.84 -9.15 4.94
C PRO A 9 25.33 -8.27 6.09
N VAL A 10 24.81 -7.08 5.76
CA VAL A 10 24.14 -6.20 6.74
C VAL A 10 22.89 -6.91 7.28
N THR A 11 23.01 -7.44 8.49
CA THR A 11 21.89 -8.03 9.22
C THR A 11 21.07 -6.92 9.87
N TRP A 12 19.86 -6.68 9.39
CA TRP A 12 18.92 -5.81 10.09
C TRP A 12 18.31 -6.59 11.27
N SER A 13 18.74 -6.32 12.49
CA SER A 13 18.11 -6.91 13.67
C SER A 13 16.85 -6.12 14.04
N ARG A 14 15.66 -6.70 13.84
CA ARG A 14 14.43 -6.17 14.45
C ARG A 14 14.49 -6.42 15.95
N ARG A 15 14.51 -5.34 16.74
CA ARG A 15 14.34 -5.44 18.20
C ARG A 15 12.96 -6.04 18.51
N PRO A 16 12.86 -7.04 19.41
CA PRO A 16 11.57 -7.56 19.82
C PRO A 16 10.82 -6.50 20.64
N ARG A 17 9.55 -6.24 20.28
CA ARG A 17 8.67 -5.48 21.17
C ARG A 17 8.28 -6.44 22.29
N LYS A 18 8.65 -6.07 23.52
CA LYS A 18 8.24 -6.76 24.73
C LYS A 18 6.70 -6.74 24.75
N ASP A 19 6.11 -7.92 24.91
CA ASP A 19 4.68 -8.14 24.88
C ASP A 19 3.94 -7.16 25.80
N ASP A 20 3.10 -6.29 25.25
CA ASP A 20 2.06 -5.59 26.00
C ASP A 20 0.83 -6.51 26.02
N PRO A 21 0.42 -7.07 27.17
CA PRO A 21 -0.64 -8.09 27.27
C PRO A 21 -2.07 -7.53 27.13
N SER A 22 -2.27 -6.37 26.50
CA SER A 22 -3.59 -5.74 26.36
C SER A 22 -4.25 -5.96 25.00
N ALA A 23 -3.85 -7.00 24.25
CA ALA A 23 -4.44 -7.36 22.95
C ALA A 23 -5.93 -7.81 23.02
N SER A 24 -6.58 -7.74 24.18
CA SER A 24 -7.95 -8.22 24.39
C SER A 24 -9.05 -7.16 24.36
N SER A 25 -8.80 -5.94 23.85
CA SER A 25 -9.88 -4.97 23.62
C SER A 25 -9.74 -4.32 22.24
N LEU A 26 -9.77 -5.15 21.20
CA LEU A 26 -10.01 -4.69 19.84
C LEU A 26 -11.52 -4.61 19.58
N ASN A 27 -12.24 -3.86 20.42
CA ASN A 27 -13.40 -3.15 19.91
C ASN A 27 -12.91 -1.79 19.40
N SER A 28 -12.20 -1.80 18.28
CA SER A 28 -11.87 -0.58 17.56
C SER A 28 -13.09 -0.18 16.76
N SER A 29 -13.95 0.65 17.36
CA SER A 29 -15.05 1.32 16.68
C SER A 29 -14.49 2.14 15.51
N SER A 30 -14.47 1.55 14.30
CA SER A 30 -14.07 2.21 13.06
C SER A 30 -15.25 3.03 12.55
N VAL A 31 -15.56 4.11 13.27
CA VAL A 31 -16.35 5.21 12.71
C VAL A 31 -15.33 6.16 12.10
N VAL A 32 -15.24 6.14 10.76
CA VAL A 32 -14.46 7.13 10.03
C VAL A 32 -15.17 8.47 10.15
N ASP A 33 -14.56 9.39 10.90
CA ASP A 33 -15.02 10.77 10.98
C ASP A 33 -14.87 11.46 9.62
N GLU A 34 -15.89 12.23 9.21
CA GLU A 34 -15.93 12.86 7.89
C GLU A 34 -14.80 13.88 7.67
N ALA A 35 -14.34 14.55 8.75
CA ALA A 35 -13.20 15.46 8.67
C ALA A 35 -11.89 14.69 8.43
N ILE A 36 -11.70 13.54 9.10
CA ILE A 36 -10.54 12.67 8.87
C ILE A 36 -10.57 12.10 7.45
N LEU A 37 -11.74 11.71 6.95
CA LEU A 37 -11.88 11.25 5.56
C LEU A 37 -11.54 12.35 4.55
N LYS A 38 -11.96 13.59 4.81
CA LYS A 38 -11.66 14.74 3.95
C LYS A 38 -10.16 15.10 3.99
N ASP A 39 -9.54 15.06 5.16
CA ASP A 39 -8.11 15.34 5.32
C ASP A 39 -7.23 14.25 4.72
N THR A 40 -7.61 12.98 4.87
CA THR A 40 -6.92 11.87 4.18
C THR A 40 -7.04 11.99 2.67
N LYS A 41 -8.23 12.33 2.13
CA LYS A 41 -8.40 12.60 0.70
C LYS A 41 -7.52 13.76 0.23
N LYS A 42 -7.42 14.85 1.01
CA LYS A 42 -6.57 16.01 0.71
C LYS A 42 -5.08 15.63 0.73
N ALA A 43 -4.64 14.90 1.76
CA ALA A 43 -3.26 14.44 1.89
C ALA A 43 -2.88 13.46 0.78
N LEU A 44 -3.78 12.54 0.42
CA LEU A 44 -3.61 11.63 -0.69
C LEU A 44 -3.58 12.37 -2.02
N SER A 45 -4.47 13.34 -2.26
CA SER A 45 -4.43 14.16 -3.48
C SER A 45 -3.15 14.99 -3.60
N ALA A 46 -2.64 15.53 -2.49
CA ALA A 46 -1.37 16.27 -2.49
C ALA A 46 -0.16 15.36 -2.72
N ARG A 47 -0.21 14.12 -2.20
CA ARG A 47 0.85 13.12 -2.37
C ARG A 47 0.74 12.37 -3.71
N SER A 48 -0.45 12.25 -4.26
CA SER A 48 -0.69 11.60 -5.53
C SER A 48 -0.44 12.63 -6.63
N GLU A 49 0.67 12.47 -7.35
CA GLU A 49 0.92 13.13 -8.64
C GLU A 49 -0.06 12.66 -9.74
N SER A 50 -1.20 12.08 -9.37
CA SER A 50 -2.28 11.62 -10.24
C SER A 50 -3.08 12.75 -10.86
N ALA A 51 -2.84 14.02 -10.49
CA ALA A 51 -3.46 15.16 -11.15
C ALA A 51 -3.13 15.20 -12.65
N ILE A 52 -1.93 14.76 -13.02
CA ILE A 52 -1.47 14.65 -14.42
C ILE A 52 -2.29 13.59 -15.17
N LEU A 53 -2.66 12.50 -14.50
CA LEU A 53 -3.40 11.37 -15.07
C LEU A 53 -4.90 11.69 -15.34
N LYS A 54 -5.40 12.84 -14.89
CA LYS A 54 -6.81 13.24 -14.97
C LYS A 54 -7.05 14.50 -15.79
N ASP A 55 -6.00 15.14 -16.27
CA ASP A 55 -6.13 16.28 -17.16
C ASP A 55 -6.59 15.79 -18.55
N PRO A 56 -7.75 16.23 -19.07
CA PRO A 56 -8.16 15.89 -20.43
C PRO A 56 -7.24 16.50 -21.51
N SER A 57 -6.40 17.49 -21.16
CA SER A 57 -5.35 18.02 -22.02
C SER A 57 -4.10 17.14 -22.07
N ASP A 58 -3.99 16.12 -21.21
CA ASP A 58 -2.85 15.22 -21.18
C ASP A 58 -2.86 14.25 -22.38
N PRO A 59 -1.74 14.09 -23.12
CA PRO A 59 -1.67 13.19 -24.27
C PRO A 59 -1.98 11.71 -23.95
N PHE A 60 -1.83 11.28 -22.70
CA PHE A 60 -2.13 9.92 -22.25
C PHE A 60 -3.57 9.74 -21.77
N TYR A 61 -4.35 10.80 -21.58
CA TYR A 61 -5.76 10.75 -21.16
C TYR A 61 -6.63 9.79 -22.01
N PRO A 62 -6.52 9.78 -23.37
CA PRO A 62 -7.28 8.84 -24.19
C PRO A 62 -6.88 7.37 -23.98
N VAL A 63 -5.61 7.12 -23.68
CA VAL A 63 -5.10 5.77 -23.41
C VAL A 63 -5.67 5.28 -22.10
N LEU A 64 -5.59 6.11 -21.05
CA LEU A 64 -6.10 5.80 -19.73
C LEU A 64 -7.60 5.52 -19.75
N GLN A 65 -8.37 6.29 -20.51
CA GLN A 65 -9.81 6.09 -20.63
C GLN A 65 -10.17 4.71 -21.21
N LYS A 66 -9.40 4.21 -22.19
CA LYS A 66 -9.59 2.86 -22.73
C LYS A 66 -9.33 1.77 -21.69
N TYR A 67 -8.37 1.98 -20.78
CA TYR A 67 -8.08 1.02 -19.71
C TYR A 67 -9.01 1.14 -18.51
N THR A 68 -9.57 2.33 -18.24
CA THR A 68 -10.52 2.49 -17.13
C THR A 68 -11.75 1.59 -17.27
N ASP A 69 -12.26 1.43 -18.50
CA ASP A 69 -13.38 0.53 -18.78
C ASP A 69 -13.02 -0.94 -18.52
N VAL A 70 -11.82 -1.37 -18.93
CA VAL A 70 -11.34 -2.74 -18.75
C VAL A 70 -11.16 -3.08 -17.26
N VAL A 71 -10.53 -2.18 -16.51
CA VAL A 71 -10.28 -2.35 -15.07
C VAL A 71 -11.60 -2.29 -14.27
N SER A 72 -12.55 -1.47 -14.71
CA SER A 72 -13.87 -1.34 -14.08
C SER A 72 -14.78 -2.55 -14.35
N LYS A 73 -14.81 -3.03 -15.60
CA LYS A 73 -15.65 -4.16 -16.00
C LYS A 73 -15.11 -5.51 -15.56
N ASN A 74 -13.79 -5.64 -15.45
CA ASN A 74 -13.12 -6.86 -15.01
C ASN A 74 -12.14 -6.52 -13.88
N PRO A 75 -12.65 -6.18 -12.68
CA PRO A 75 -11.77 -6.02 -11.54
C PRO A 75 -11.05 -7.36 -11.32
N PRO A 76 -9.74 -7.36 -11.05
CA PRO A 76 -9.02 -8.58 -10.74
C PRO A 76 -9.70 -9.23 -9.53
N MET A 77 -10.40 -10.34 -9.77
CA MET A 77 -11.09 -11.05 -8.72
C MET A 77 -10.06 -11.74 -7.83
N GLY A 78 -9.98 -11.25 -6.60
CA GLY A 78 -9.35 -11.96 -5.49
C GLY A 78 -7.84 -11.75 -5.40
N LEU A 79 -7.41 -11.32 -4.22
CA LEU A 79 -6.06 -11.62 -3.76
C LEU A 79 -5.88 -13.14 -3.84
N PRO A 80 -4.69 -13.64 -4.23
CA PRO A 80 -4.41 -15.06 -4.08
C PRO A 80 -4.73 -15.45 -2.62
N PRO A 81 -5.37 -16.60 -2.37
CA PRO A 81 -5.59 -17.09 -1.02
C PRO A 81 -4.27 -16.95 -0.27
N ASP A 82 -4.32 -16.30 0.90
CA ASP A 82 -3.15 -16.13 1.76
C ASP A 82 -2.39 -17.46 1.76
N ARG A 83 -1.16 -17.46 1.27
CA ARG A 83 -0.38 -18.69 1.00
C ARG A 83 0.14 -19.30 2.29
N GLY A 84 -0.71 -19.30 3.32
CA GLY A 84 -0.55 -19.94 4.61
C GLY A 84 0.77 -19.55 5.25
N VAL A 85 0.72 -18.57 6.16
CA VAL A 85 1.65 -18.62 7.29
C VAL A 85 1.45 -19.99 7.95
N ARG A 86 2.36 -20.92 7.68
CA ARG A 86 2.46 -22.18 8.40
C ARG A 86 2.91 -21.81 9.81
N HIS A 87 2.16 -22.26 10.81
CA HIS A 87 2.52 -22.16 12.23
C HIS A 87 3.88 -22.78 12.51
#